data_AF-A0A969AVG7-F1
#
_entry.id   AF-A0A969AVG7-F1
#
_cell.length_a   1.000
_cell.length_b   1.000
_cell.length_c   1.000
_cell.angle_alpha   90.00
_cell.angle_beta   90.00
_cell.angle_gamma   90.00
#
_symmetry.space_group_name_H-M   'P 1'
#
loop_
_entity.id
_entity.type
_entity.pdbx_description
1 polymer ?
#
loop_
_entity_poly.entity_id
_entity_poly.type
_entity_poly.pdbx_seq_one_letter_code
_entity_poly.pdbx_strand_id
1 'polypeptide(L)'
;MMQTNTEHDPLTSSKAPVELLKSGQLLSIGGGEGSGLIIQKPFFAEFVSHGAAIGGLFDLQCVTVYTLGDVNITVPDDKAERQQAFQRRIEDIESMQDLCQADSPLERGVSILNMLCQKFDWQQVQSVPNDVLAKLVGVLPSTISEAWQHVNKNASGSSTLDSFSSRQPAHV
;
A
#
# COMPACT_ATOMS: atom_id res chain seq x y z
N MET A 1 33.06 24.29 29.47
CA MET A 1 32.65 23.30 28.45
C MET A 1 31.17 23.09 28.61
N MET A 2 30.34 23.69 27.75
CA MET A 2 28.90 23.47 27.74
C MET A 2 28.60 22.43 26.66
N GLN A 3 28.13 21.26 27.08
CA GLN A 3 27.58 20.26 26.17
C GLN A 3 26.18 20.72 25.78
N THR A 4 25.98 21.04 24.51
CA THR A 4 24.65 21.26 23.93
C THR A 4 24.09 19.90 23.56
N ASN A 5 23.20 19.36 24.39
CA ASN A 5 22.36 18.23 24.01
C ASN A 5 21.38 18.71 22.93
N THR A 6 21.60 18.27 21.70
CA THR A 6 20.62 18.35 20.62
C THR A 6 19.55 17.32 20.93
N GLU A 7 18.41 17.75 21.47
CA GLU A 7 17.20 16.94 21.48
C GLU A 7 16.78 16.69 20.03
N HIS A 8 16.95 15.46 19.56
CA HIS A 8 16.18 14.94 18.43
C HIS A 8 14.74 14.86 18.91
N ASP A 9 13.91 15.80 18.47
CA ASP A 9 12.46 15.77 18.67
C ASP A 9 11.89 14.70 17.72
N PRO A 10 11.49 13.50 18.19
CA PRO A 10 10.82 12.55 17.33
C PRO A 10 9.47 13.18 16.94
N LEU A 11 9.17 13.23 15.64
CA LEU A 11 7.91 13.70 15.06
C LEU A 11 6.70 12.80 15.43
N THR A 12 6.58 12.36 16.68
CA THR A 12 5.48 11.59 17.27
C THR A 12 4.45 12.47 18.00
N SER A 13 4.40 13.77 17.68
CA SER A 13 3.26 14.62 18.06
C SER A 13 2.14 14.46 17.04
N SER A 14 1.12 13.69 17.44
CA SER A 14 -0.22 13.45 16.90
C SER A 14 -0.78 14.49 15.89
N LYS A 15 -0.14 14.66 14.74
CA LYS A 15 -0.80 15.18 13.55
C LYS A 15 -1.50 13.98 12.92
N ALA A 16 -2.81 14.09 12.65
CA ALA A 16 -3.50 13.12 11.82
C ALA A 16 -2.64 12.93 10.54
N PRO A 17 -2.31 11.69 10.10
CA PRO A 17 -1.36 11.44 9.02
C PRO A 17 -1.53 12.36 7.79
N VAL A 18 -2.78 12.75 7.50
CA VAL A 18 -3.13 13.76 6.48
C VAL A 18 -2.47 15.13 6.70
N GLU A 19 -2.51 15.69 7.91
CA GLU A 19 -1.93 17.01 8.22
C GLU A 19 -0.40 16.99 8.12
N LEU A 20 0.21 15.85 8.42
CA LEU A 20 1.64 15.67 8.24
C LEU A 20 2.02 15.68 6.75
N LEU A 21 1.28 14.96 5.90
CA LEU A 21 1.48 14.98 4.45
C LEU A 21 1.23 16.37 3.84
N LYS A 22 0.22 17.10 4.34
CA LYS A 22 -0.12 18.46 3.91
C LYS A 22 0.87 19.53 4.35
N SER A 23 1.78 19.22 5.28
CA SER A 23 2.79 20.17 5.75
C SER A 23 3.78 20.61 4.67
N GLY A 24 3.87 19.86 3.56
CA GLY A 24 4.84 20.09 2.50
C GLY A 24 6.26 19.59 2.83
N GLN A 25 6.45 18.96 4.00
CA GLN A 25 7.73 18.33 4.34
C GLN A 25 7.91 17.04 3.53
N LEU A 26 9.14 16.81 3.05
CA LEU A 26 9.51 15.53 2.45
C LEU A 26 9.73 14.51 3.55
N LEU A 27 8.99 13.41 3.46
CA LEU A 27 8.99 12.32 4.42
C LEU A 27 9.16 11.00 3.65
N SER A 28 9.36 9.91 4.38
CA SER A 28 9.38 8.56 3.81
C SER A 28 8.57 7.59 4.67
N ILE A 29 8.07 6.52 4.03
CA ILE A 29 7.49 5.38 4.74
C ILE A 29 8.63 4.53 5.28
N GLY A 30 8.77 4.45 6.61
CA GLY A 30 9.65 3.46 7.22
C GLY A 30 8.92 2.13 7.46
N GLY A 31 9.23 1.46 8.58
CA GLY A 31 8.76 0.10 8.85
C GLY A 31 9.53 -0.97 8.05
N GLY A 32 8.95 -2.15 7.90
CA GLY A 32 9.52 -3.24 7.08
C GLY A 32 8.83 -3.38 5.71
N GLU A 33 9.24 -4.36 4.91
CA GLU A 33 8.70 -4.61 3.55
C GLU A 33 7.18 -4.83 3.50
N GLY A 34 6.56 -5.24 4.61
CA GLY A 34 5.11 -5.39 4.75
C GLY A 34 4.37 -4.10 5.14
N SER A 35 4.97 -2.92 4.94
CA SER A 35 4.40 -1.63 5.31
C SER A 35 4.06 -0.81 4.06
N GLY A 36 2.92 -0.14 4.06
CA GLY A 36 2.51 0.71 2.96
C GLY A 36 1.37 1.66 3.32
N LEU A 37 1.18 2.67 2.49
CA LEU A 37 0.08 3.62 2.60
C LEU A 37 -0.74 3.61 1.31
N ILE A 38 -2.04 3.84 1.46
CA ILE A 38 -2.88 4.33 0.36
C ILE A 38 -3.19 5.79 0.65
N ILE A 39 -2.72 6.67 -0.23
CA ILE A 39 -2.95 8.11 -0.17
C ILE A 39 -4.13 8.43 -1.09
N GLN A 40 -5.27 8.78 -0.50
CA GLN A 40 -6.45 9.19 -1.26
C GLN A 40 -6.32 10.67 -1.62
N LYS A 41 -6.45 10.98 -2.91
CA LYS A 41 -6.59 12.33 -3.45
C LYS A 41 -8.03 12.53 -3.97
N PRO A 42 -8.44 13.75 -4.36
CA PRO A 42 -9.82 14.01 -4.75
C PRO A 42 -10.32 13.08 -5.86
N PHE A 43 -9.49 12.84 -6.88
CA PHE A 43 -9.89 12.12 -8.10
C PHE A 43 -9.22 10.75 -8.28
N PHE A 44 -8.17 10.45 -7.54
CA PHE A 44 -7.41 9.20 -7.64
C PHE A 44 -6.83 8.82 -6.28
N ALA A 45 -6.22 7.64 -6.19
CA ALA A 45 -5.50 7.20 -5.02
C ALA A 45 -4.14 6.66 -5.47
N GLU A 46 -3.17 6.71 -4.58
CA GLU A 46 -1.83 6.17 -4.83
C GLU A 46 -1.52 5.14 -3.75
N PHE A 47 -0.96 4.01 -4.16
CA PHE A 47 -0.29 3.09 -3.25
C PHE A 47 1.17 3.51 -3.14
N VAL A 48 1.70 3.51 -1.93
CA VAL A 48 3.10 3.77 -1.63
C VAL A 48 3.61 2.73 -0.68
N SER A 49 4.73 2.10 -1.04
CA SER A 49 5.34 1.04 -0.27
C SER A 49 6.44 1.57 0.66
N HIS A 50 6.92 0.69 1.53
CA HIS A 50 8.10 0.92 2.34
C HIS A 50 9.25 1.57 1.55
N GLY A 51 9.87 2.57 2.16
CA GLY A 51 10.95 3.37 1.61
C GLY A 51 10.50 4.52 0.71
N ALA A 52 9.24 4.56 0.29
CA ALA A 52 8.77 5.57 -0.67
C ALA A 52 8.64 6.97 -0.07
N ALA A 53 8.97 7.97 -0.88
CA ALA A 53 8.73 9.36 -0.57
C ALA A 53 7.23 9.67 -0.45
N ILE A 54 6.87 10.40 0.61
CA ILE A 54 5.53 10.91 0.89
C ILE A 54 5.60 12.38 1.35
N GLY A 55 4.49 13.10 1.25
CA GLY A 55 4.43 14.51 1.60
C GLY A 55 4.93 15.41 0.47
N GLY A 56 5.73 16.41 0.82
CA GLY A 56 6.24 17.37 -0.14
C GLY A 56 5.13 18.11 -0.91
N LEU A 57 5.45 18.53 -2.12
CA LEU A 57 4.46 19.12 -3.04
C LEU A 57 3.48 18.08 -3.61
N PHE A 58 3.81 16.79 -3.49
CA PHE A 58 3.05 15.71 -4.12
C PHE A 58 1.74 15.44 -3.41
N ASP A 59 1.76 15.46 -2.07
CA ASP A 59 0.64 14.99 -1.25
C ASP A 59 -0.14 16.13 -0.55
N LEU A 60 0.05 17.38 -0.98
CA LEU A 60 -0.70 18.55 -0.48
C LEU A 60 -2.23 18.40 -0.64
N GLN A 61 -2.67 17.64 -1.63
CA GLN A 61 -4.08 17.35 -1.88
C GLN A 61 -4.57 16.06 -1.21
N CYS A 62 -3.81 15.50 -0.26
CA CYS A 62 -4.25 14.33 0.49
C CYS A 62 -5.61 14.60 1.17
N VAL A 63 -6.57 13.71 0.95
CA VAL A 63 -7.89 13.75 1.60
C VAL A 63 -7.88 12.82 2.80
N THR A 64 -7.41 11.58 2.59
CA THR A 64 -7.39 10.51 3.58
C THR A 64 -6.16 9.64 3.36
N VAL A 65 -5.70 8.97 4.42
CA VAL A 65 -4.63 7.97 4.38
C VAL A 65 -5.13 6.68 4.98
N TYR A 66 -4.83 5.56 4.33
CA TYR A 66 -5.04 4.21 4.87
C TYR A 66 -3.69 3.53 5.07
N THR A 67 -3.45 3.01 6.26
CA THR A 67 -2.23 2.27 6.60
C THR A 67 -2.43 0.79 6.34
N LEU A 68 -1.45 0.17 5.70
CA LEU A 68 -1.36 -1.28 5.52
C LEU A 68 -0.08 -1.77 6.19
N GLY A 69 -0.19 -2.74 7.11
CA GLY A 69 0.92 -3.16 7.96
C GLY A 69 1.29 -2.17 9.07
N ASP A 70 2.50 -2.31 9.60
CA ASP A 70 3.04 -1.47 10.69
C ASP A 70 3.86 -0.31 10.11
N VAL A 71 3.18 0.83 9.92
CA VAL A 71 3.74 2.01 9.27
C VAL A 71 4.29 2.98 10.30
N ASN A 72 5.56 3.37 10.13
CA ASN A 72 6.10 4.58 10.72
C ASN A 72 6.50 5.58 9.63
N ILE A 73 6.57 6.86 9.98
CA ILE A 73 6.94 7.94 9.06
C ILE A 73 8.29 8.48 9.50
N THR A 74 9.23 8.55 8.56
CA THR A 74 10.61 9.01 8.79
C THR A 74 10.92 10.25 7.96
N VAL A 75 11.98 10.96 8.35
CA VAL A 75 12.55 12.06 7.58
C VAL A 75 13.85 11.54 6.95
N PRO A 76 14.01 11.56 5.62
CA PRO A 76 15.29 11.21 4.99
C PRO A 76 16.39 12.22 5.36
N ASP A 77 17.49 11.74 5.91
CA ASP A 77 18.53 12.58 6.53
C ASP A 77 19.37 13.29 5.45
N ASP A 78 19.77 12.55 4.42
CA ASP A 78 20.71 13.03 3.42
C ASP A 78 20.15 13.00 1.98
N LYS A 79 20.99 13.44 1.03
CA LYS A 79 20.61 13.48 -0.38
C LYS A 79 20.41 12.08 -0.97
N ALA A 80 21.21 11.10 -0.56
CA ALA A 80 21.12 9.74 -1.08
C ALA A 80 19.82 9.07 -0.63
N GLU A 81 19.47 9.21 0.65
CA GLU A 81 18.19 8.69 1.17
C GLU A 81 16.99 9.36 0.52
N ARG A 82 17.04 10.68 0.29
CA ARG A 82 15.99 11.38 -0.47
C ARG A 82 15.85 10.83 -1.90
N GLN A 83 16.97 10.58 -2.57
CA GLN A 83 16.96 10.01 -3.93
C GLN A 83 16.37 8.60 -3.95
N GLN A 84 16.74 7.76 -3.00
CA GLN A 84 16.18 6.41 -2.85
C GLN A 84 14.67 6.47 -2.60
N ALA A 85 14.22 7.37 -1.73
CA ALA A 85 12.80 7.51 -1.45
C ALA A 85 11.99 7.96 -2.68
N PHE A 86 12.54 8.88 -3.48
CA PHE A 86 11.91 9.27 -4.74
C PHE A 86 11.92 8.15 -5.77
N GLN A 87 13.02 7.41 -5.89
CA GLN A 87 13.11 6.27 -6.80
C GLN A 87 12.06 5.22 -6.45
N ARG A 88 11.89 4.91 -5.17
CA ARG A 88 10.87 3.99 -4.68
C ARG A 88 9.45 4.46 -5.00
N ARG A 89 9.18 5.77 -4.83
CA ARG A 89 7.89 6.35 -5.22
C ARG A 89 7.61 6.21 -6.72
N ILE A 90 8.63 6.34 -7.57
CA ILE A 90 8.52 6.14 -9.02
C ILE A 90 8.19 4.68 -9.34
N GLU A 91 8.92 3.73 -8.74
CA GLU A 91 8.66 2.29 -8.92
C GLU A 91 7.24 1.90 -8.50
N ASP A 92 6.73 2.48 -7.40
CA ASP A 92 5.35 2.26 -6.96
C ASP A 92 4.35 2.77 -8.02
N ILE A 93 4.58 3.96 -8.59
CA ILE A 93 3.74 4.52 -9.66
C ILE A 93 3.78 3.66 -10.90
N GLU A 94 4.95 3.22 -11.34
CA GLU A 94 5.13 2.33 -12.50
C GLU A 94 4.40 1.00 -12.29
N SER A 95 4.57 0.39 -11.11
CA SER A 95 3.86 -0.85 -10.75
C SER A 95 2.35 -0.69 -10.81
N MET A 96 1.81 0.45 -10.34
CA MET A 96 0.38 0.75 -10.42
C MET A 96 -0.09 1.00 -11.86
N GLN A 97 0.75 1.62 -12.69
CA GLN A 97 0.46 1.84 -14.11
C GLN A 97 0.38 0.54 -14.89
N ASP A 98 1.24 -0.44 -14.59
CA ASP A 98 1.21 -1.77 -15.22
C ASP A 98 -0.11 -2.49 -14.94
N LEU A 99 -0.61 -2.42 -13.70
CA LEU A 99 -1.93 -2.95 -13.35
C LEU A 99 -3.05 -2.25 -14.13
N CYS A 100 -2.88 -0.97 -14.48
CA CYS A 100 -3.86 -0.21 -15.24
C CYS A 100 -3.85 -0.50 -16.74
N GLN A 101 -2.86 -1.23 -17.27
CA GLN A 101 -2.80 -1.59 -18.70
C GLN A 101 -3.79 -2.69 -19.10
N ALA A 102 -4.39 -3.41 -18.15
CA ALA A 102 -5.38 -4.42 -18.47
C ALA A 102 -6.66 -3.78 -19.03
N ASP A 103 -7.10 -4.24 -20.21
CA ASP A 103 -8.27 -3.70 -20.92
C ASP A 103 -9.56 -3.84 -20.10
N SER A 104 -9.70 -4.95 -19.39
CA SER A 104 -10.89 -5.26 -18.58
C SER A 104 -10.87 -4.51 -17.24
N PRO A 105 -11.89 -3.70 -16.91
CA PRO A 105 -12.00 -3.08 -15.60
C PRO A 105 -12.04 -4.09 -14.45
N LEU A 106 -12.67 -5.25 -14.67
CA LEU A 106 -12.73 -6.31 -13.67
C LEU A 106 -11.35 -6.93 -13.46
N GLU A 107 -10.57 -7.12 -14.53
CA GLU A 107 -9.20 -7.62 -14.43
C GLU A 107 -8.30 -6.66 -13.67
N ARG A 108 -8.37 -5.35 -13.96
CA ARG A 108 -7.69 -4.32 -13.16
C ARG A 108 -8.04 -4.40 -11.68
N GLY A 109 -9.34 -4.53 -11.37
CA GLY A 109 -9.86 -4.69 -10.02
C GLY A 109 -9.35 -5.96 -9.31
N VAL A 110 -9.32 -7.10 -10.00
CA VAL A 110 -8.80 -8.36 -9.45
C VAL A 110 -7.30 -8.27 -9.23
N SER A 111 -6.56 -7.70 -10.18
CA SER A 111 -5.11 -7.58 -10.11
C SER A 111 -4.64 -6.70 -8.94
N ILE A 112 -5.32 -5.56 -8.68
CA ILE A 112 -4.98 -4.73 -7.52
C ILE A 112 -5.27 -5.44 -6.19
N LEU A 113 -6.39 -6.15 -6.08
CA LEU A 113 -6.72 -6.92 -4.88
C LEU A 113 -5.71 -8.04 -4.64
N ASN A 114 -5.35 -8.80 -5.68
CA ASN A 114 -4.33 -9.84 -5.58
C ASN A 114 -2.97 -9.27 -5.14
N MET A 115 -2.52 -8.16 -5.73
CA MET A 115 -1.26 -7.53 -5.34
C MET A 115 -1.28 -7.11 -3.87
N LEU A 116 -2.36 -6.46 -3.41
CA LEU A 116 -2.48 -6.01 -2.02
C LEU A 116 -2.57 -7.20 -1.06
N CYS A 117 -3.42 -8.19 -1.33
CA CYS A 117 -3.60 -9.36 -0.47
C CYS A 117 -2.39 -10.32 -0.48
N GLN A 118 -1.52 -10.26 -1.48
CA GLN A 118 -0.24 -10.95 -1.47
C GLN A 118 0.77 -10.27 -0.52
N LYS A 119 0.69 -8.93 -0.40
CA LYS A 119 1.63 -8.12 0.38
C LYS A 119 1.19 -7.88 1.83
N PHE A 120 -0.12 -7.83 2.07
CA PHE A 120 -0.70 -7.40 3.33
C PHE A 120 -1.76 -8.38 3.83
N ASP A 121 -2.07 -8.30 5.12
CA ASP A 121 -3.13 -9.11 5.71
C ASP A 121 -4.48 -8.82 5.05
N TRP A 122 -5.23 -9.89 4.79
CA TRP A 122 -6.51 -9.83 4.11
C TRP A 122 -7.52 -8.90 4.79
N GLN A 123 -7.60 -8.93 6.12
CA GLN A 123 -8.54 -8.11 6.88
C GLN A 123 -8.18 -6.63 6.79
N GLN A 124 -6.89 -6.32 6.74
CA GLN A 124 -6.42 -4.95 6.53
C GLN A 124 -6.83 -4.43 5.15
N VAL A 125 -6.61 -5.20 4.08
CA VAL A 125 -7.00 -4.80 2.71
C VAL A 125 -8.52 -4.66 2.60
N GLN A 126 -9.28 -5.58 3.20
CA GLN A 126 -10.74 -5.54 3.19
C GLN A 126 -11.34 -4.34 3.96
N SER A 127 -10.59 -3.78 4.91
CA SER A 127 -11.01 -2.58 5.64
C SER A 127 -10.96 -1.30 4.79
N VAL A 128 -10.23 -1.32 3.66
CA VAL A 128 -10.14 -0.19 2.75
C VAL A 128 -11.44 -0.08 1.93
N PRO A 129 -12.12 1.08 1.93
CA PRO A 129 -13.35 1.26 1.17
C PRO A 129 -13.19 1.00 -0.34
N ASN A 130 -14.22 0.41 -0.95
CA ASN A 130 -14.20 0.08 -2.38
C ASN A 130 -14.01 1.31 -3.28
N ASP A 131 -14.48 2.50 -2.87
CA ASP A 131 -14.27 3.74 -3.62
C ASP A 131 -12.81 4.19 -3.60
N VAL A 132 -12.07 3.89 -2.53
CA VAL A 132 -10.62 4.15 -2.42
C VAL A 132 -9.85 3.14 -3.26
N LEU A 133 -10.17 1.86 -3.14
CA LEU A 133 -9.53 0.80 -3.94
C LEU A 133 -9.78 1.01 -5.44
N ALA A 134 -10.99 1.43 -5.82
CA ALA A 134 -11.33 1.70 -7.20
C ALA A 134 -10.51 2.85 -7.81
N LYS A 135 -10.20 3.86 -6.99
CA LYS A 135 -9.36 5.00 -7.38
C LYS A 135 -7.89 4.64 -7.61
N LEU A 136 -7.39 3.51 -7.12
CA LEU A 136 -6.02 3.04 -7.37
C LEU A 136 -5.83 2.59 -8.83
N VAL A 137 -6.88 2.06 -9.46
CA VAL A 137 -6.79 1.47 -10.81
C VAL A 137 -7.83 2.04 -11.80
N GLY A 138 -8.50 3.14 -11.44
CA GLY A 138 -9.41 3.86 -12.32
C GLY A 138 -10.62 3.04 -12.75
N VAL A 139 -11.30 2.40 -11.80
CA VAL A 139 -12.54 1.61 -12.03
C VAL A 139 -13.70 2.13 -11.16
N LEU A 140 -14.87 1.51 -11.27
CA LEU A 140 -16.01 1.84 -10.41
C LEU A 140 -15.92 1.07 -9.07
N PRO A 141 -16.46 1.63 -7.96
CA PRO A 141 -16.54 0.91 -6.68
C PRO A 141 -17.29 -0.42 -6.78
N SER A 142 -18.30 -0.51 -7.65
CA SER A 142 -19.03 -1.75 -7.94
C SER A 142 -18.14 -2.81 -8.60
N THR A 143 -17.19 -2.40 -9.44
CA THR A 143 -16.21 -3.30 -10.06
C THR A 143 -15.28 -3.92 -9.02
N ILE A 144 -14.86 -3.15 -8.00
CA ILE A 144 -14.09 -3.70 -6.87
C ILE A 144 -14.94 -4.67 -6.05
N SER A 145 -16.22 -4.35 -5.82
CA SER A 145 -17.13 -5.27 -5.14
C SER A 145 -17.26 -6.61 -5.87
N GLU A 146 -17.28 -6.59 -7.20
CA GLU A 146 -17.29 -7.80 -8.03
C GLU A 146 -15.93 -8.51 -7.98
N ALA A 147 -14.83 -7.77 -8.09
CA ALA A 147 -13.47 -8.32 -7.99
C ALA A 147 -13.24 -9.09 -6.69
N TRP A 148 -13.72 -8.59 -5.55
CA TRP A 148 -13.67 -9.34 -4.28
C TRP A 148 -14.38 -10.70 -4.36
N GLN A 149 -15.51 -10.78 -5.07
CA GLN A 149 -16.19 -12.07 -5.26
C GLN A 149 -15.34 -13.04 -6.09
N HIS A 150 -14.64 -12.53 -7.11
CA HIS A 150 -13.72 -13.33 -7.93
C HIS A 150 -12.54 -13.86 -7.10
N VAL A 151 -11.87 -12.99 -6.33
CA VAL A 151 -10.74 -13.39 -5.48
C VAL A 151 -11.17 -14.41 -4.42
N ASN A 152 -12.33 -14.21 -3.78
CA ASN A 152 -12.86 -15.14 -2.76
C ASN A 152 -13.21 -16.52 -3.32
N LYS A 153 -13.78 -16.58 -4.53
CA LYS A 153 -14.09 -17.86 -5.19
C LYS A 153 -12.80 -18.63 -5.51
N ASN A 154 -11.78 -17.94 -5.99
CA ASN A 154 -10.49 -18.55 -6.30
C ASN A 154 -9.75 -19.03 -5.04
N ALA A 155 -9.82 -18.26 -3.94
CA ALA A 155 -9.25 -18.68 -2.65
C ALA A 155 -9.95 -19.94 -2.10
N SER A 156 -11.27 -20.04 -2.24
CA SER A 156 -12.06 -21.19 -1.78
C SER A 156 -11.90 -22.44 -2.67
N GLY A 157 -11.57 -22.27 -3.95
CA GLY A 157 -11.32 -23.36 -4.89
C GLY A 157 -9.91 -23.95 -4.80
N SER A 158 -8.93 -23.20 -4.30
CA SER A 158 -7.54 -23.69 -4.15
C SER A 158 -7.36 -24.63 -2.96
N SER A 159 -8.22 -24.55 -1.92
CA SER A 159 -8.09 -25.38 -0.72
C SER A 159 -8.63 -26.82 -0.87
N THR A 160 -9.31 -27.14 -1.97
CA THR A 160 -9.95 -28.46 -2.17
C THR A 160 -9.11 -29.46 -2.95
N LEU A 161 -7.96 -29.05 -3.51
CA LEU A 161 -7.07 -29.94 -4.28
C LEU A 161 -5.90 -30.53 -3.46
N ASP A 162 -5.60 -29.98 -2.28
CA ASP A 162 -4.52 -30.50 -1.42
C ASP A 162 -4.93 -31.71 -0.56
N SER A 163 -6.21 -32.11 -0.55
CA SER A 163 -6.71 -33.27 0.23
C SER A 163 -6.71 -34.61 -0.52
N PHE A 164 -6.17 -34.68 -1.74
CA PHE A 164 -6.13 -35.92 -2.55
C PHE A 164 -4.70 -36.46 -2.78
N SER A 165 -3.81 -36.35 -1.80
CA SER A 165 -2.53 -37.09 -1.80
C SER A 165 -2.23 -37.70 -0.43
N SER A 166 -3.07 -38.63 0.02
CA SER A 166 -2.70 -39.59 1.08
C SER A 166 -3.68 -40.77 1.15
N ARG A 167 -3.56 -41.68 0.19
CA ARG A 167 -3.92 -43.11 0.28
C ARG A 167 -2.89 -43.85 -0.59
N GLN A 168 -2.19 -44.91 -0.22
CA GLN A 168 -2.03 -45.73 0.98
C GLN A 168 -0.76 -46.62 0.72
N PRO A 169 -0.31 -47.49 1.66
CA PRO A 169 1.08 -47.97 1.78
C PRO A 169 1.40 -49.21 0.94
N ALA A 170 2.69 -49.53 0.84
CA ALA A 170 3.14 -50.89 0.52
C ALA A 170 4.18 -51.34 1.54
N HIS A 171 3.77 -52.32 2.34
CA HIS A 171 4.65 -53.29 3.00
C HIS A 171 5.51 -54.00 1.95
N VAL A 172 6.80 -54.19 2.24
CA VAL A 172 7.51 -55.48 2.45
C VAL A 172 8.95 -55.14 2.82
#